data_AF-A0AAV1W2S1-F1
#
_entry.id   AF-A0AAV1W2S1-F1
#
_cell.length_a   1.000
_cell.length_b   1.000
_cell.length_c   1.000
_cell.angle_alpha   90.00
_cell.angle_beta   90.00
_cell.angle_gamma   90.00
#
_symmetry.space_group_name_H-M   'P 1'
#
loop_
_entity.id
_entity.type
_entity.pdbx_description
1 polymer ?
#
loop_
_entity_poly.entity_id
_entity_poly.type
_entity_poly.pdbx_seq_one_letter_code
_entity_poly.pdbx_strand_id
1 'polypeptide(L)'
;MALETLLIKVKTAFSHSFNPVQPSNPKKLLLKKKPKNVGVLAFEIASVISKLLHLWQSLSDANIIRLRNDAVSLEGVFKLISNDESFLLSLARAEFAESLRLVSDSISRLSVKCLDPTLRSFHQVFTEFANSGFDPLTWTLTCHKDIEARRKKLELYVSLTQTLHREMEELSVLESGLKKLLHCHKNNSNEKIEACSSSIGKDHHKICDLQHKILCQKHEVKELKEKSLWNKGPCLSRSLSASAAVYPSATTFISGPLKSSKLELEKREDFGSGFFESNRKVLKQGKNTLGDSALALHYSNLIIVMEKMIKSPQLVGMEARSDLYGMLPSSIRSSLRSRLKGSVGFCASDPALAGEWRDALGRILGWLSPLAHNMIKWHNERSFEHHNLVTKTNVLLLQTLFFANKDKTEAAITELLVGLNYIWRFEREMTAKALFQCVNFNGFLNLNKSS
;
A
#
# COMPACT_ATOMS: atom_id res chain seq x y z
N MET A 1 53.40 -58.02 -0.04
CA MET A 1 54.53 -57.49 0.76
C MET A 1 55.27 -56.31 0.09
N ALA A 2 54.55 -55.35 -0.49
CA ALA A 2 55.13 -54.08 -0.98
C ALA A 2 54.35 -52.84 -0.46
N LEU A 3 53.25 -53.07 0.28
CA LEU A 3 52.40 -52.03 0.86
C LEU A 3 52.78 -51.72 2.33
N GLU A 4 53.37 -52.69 3.03
CA GLU A 4 53.81 -52.52 4.43
C GLU A 4 55.13 -51.74 4.54
N THR A 5 56.01 -51.84 3.53
CA THR A 5 57.29 -51.13 3.49
C THR A 5 57.15 -49.63 3.20
N LEU A 6 56.03 -49.22 2.58
CA LEU A 6 55.71 -47.81 2.29
C LEU A 6 55.03 -47.13 3.50
N LEU A 7 54.23 -47.89 4.26
CA LEU A 7 53.62 -47.46 5.53
C LEU A 7 54.63 -47.26 6.66
N ILE A 8 55.76 -47.98 6.67
CA ILE A 8 56.83 -47.80 7.67
C ILE A 8 57.70 -46.57 7.37
N LYS A 9 57.88 -46.20 6.09
CA LYS A 9 58.65 -44.99 5.69
C LYS A 9 57.88 -43.68 5.86
N VAL A 10 56.56 -43.67 5.78
CA VAL A 10 55.75 -42.47 6.09
C VAL A 10 55.57 -42.28 7.59
N LYS A 11 55.53 -43.38 8.36
CA LYS A 11 55.40 -43.36 9.83
C LYS A 11 56.67 -42.92 10.57
N THR A 12 57.83 -42.96 9.91
CA THR A 12 59.13 -42.53 10.47
C THR A 12 59.53 -41.10 10.09
N ALA A 13 58.84 -40.46 9.14
CA ALA A 13 59.12 -39.10 8.69
C ALA A 13 58.43 -37.98 9.51
N PHE A 14 57.52 -38.31 10.43
CA PHE A 14 56.84 -37.33 11.30
C PHE A 14 57.13 -37.47 12.80
N SER A 15 58.00 -38.40 13.21
CA SER A 15 58.31 -38.69 14.63
C SER A 15 59.60 -38.06 15.18
N HIS A 16 60.25 -37.13 14.47
CA HIS A 16 61.42 -36.42 15.01
C HIS A 16 61.30 -34.90 14.91
N SER A 17 60.49 -34.31 15.78
CA SER A 17 60.88 -33.10 16.54
C SER A 17 59.90 -32.88 17.70
N PHE A 18 60.19 -33.46 18.86
CA PHE A 18 59.62 -33.03 20.13
C PHE A 18 60.64 -32.13 20.83
N ASN A 19 60.21 -30.95 21.28
CA ASN A 19 60.26 -30.58 22.70
C ASN A 19 59.56 -29.21 22.99
N PRO A 20 59.15 -28.97 24.25
CA PRO A 20 57.80 -28.53 24.58
C PRO A 20 57.72 -27.15 25.27
N VAL A 21 56.56 -26.47 25.19
CA VAL A 21 56.14 -25.45 26.18
C VAL A 21 54.62 -25.56 26.42
N GLN A 22 54.25 -25.49 27.70
CA GLN A 22 52.93 -25.70 28.32
C GLN A 22 51.83 -24.67 27.94
N PRO A 23 50.55 -24.93 28.32
CA PRO A 23 49.36 -24.40 27.66
C PRO A 23 48.91 -23.03 28.17
N SER A 24 48.39 -22.19 27.27
CA SER A 24 47.48 -21.11 27.64
C SER A 24 46.35 -20.97 26.62
N ASN A 25 45.15 -21.34 27.03
CA ASN A 25 43.90 -20.74 26.56
C ASN A 25 43.42 -19.89 27.75
N PRO A 26 42.73 -18.73 27.58
CA PRO A 26 41.55 -18.66 26.73
C PRO A 26 41.21 -17.29 26.08
N LYS A 27 40.29 -17.34 25.10
CA LYS A 27 39.25 -16.33 24.78
C LYS A 27 39.70 -14.88 24.47
N LYS A 28 39.54 -14.47 23.22
CA LYS A 28 39.04 -13.11 22.85
C LYS A 28 38.29 -13.12 21.51
N LEU A 29 36.97 -13.24 21.64
CA LEU A 29 36.01 -12.32 21.03
C LEU A 29 36.42 -11.71 19.67
N LEU A 30 36.08 -12.40 18.58
CA LEU A 30 35.61 -11.69 17.39
C LEU A 30 34.21 -11.14 17.68
N LEU A 31 34.19 -10.08 18.48
CA LEU A 31 33.11 -9.09 18.55
C LEU A 31 32.98 -8.51 17.14
N LYS A 32 32.20 -9.17 16.29
CA LYS A 32 31.63 -8.54 15.10
C LYS A 32 30.89 -7.31 15.60
N LYS A 33 31.46 -6.12 15.35
CA LYS A 33 30.77 -4.85 15.56
C LYS A 33 29.38 -4.98 14.92
N LYS A 34 28.33 -4.98 15.75
CA LYS A 34 26.95 -4.84 15.24
C LYS A 34 26.95 -3.57 14.39
N PRO A 35 26.58 -3.63 13.10
CA PRO A 35 26.45 -2.40 12.33
C PRO A 35 25.37 -1.57 13.03
N LYS A 36 25.72 -0.34 13.45
CA LYS A 36 24.82 0.54 14.20
C LYS A 36 23.51 0.84 13.44
N ASN A 37 23.49 0.59 12.12
CA ASN A 37 22.38 0.92 11.22
C ASN A 37 21.31 -0.18 11.11
N VAL A 38 21.51 -1.38 11.70
CA VAL A 38 20.55 -2.49 11.53
C VAL A 38 19.24 -2.24 12.26
N GLY A 39 19.28 -1.62 13.44
CA GLY A 39 18.07 -1.33 14.23
C GLY A 39 17.13 -0.36 13.51
N VAL A 40 17.68 0.68 12.88
CA VAL A 40 16.89 1.68 12.13
C VAL A 40 16.20 1.07 10.91
N LEU A 41 16.84 0.08 10.26
CA LEU A 41 16.26 -0.64 9.13
C LEU A 41 15.12 -1.58 9.55
N ALA A 42 14.96 -1.89 10.84
CA ALA A 42 13.92 -2.82 11.31
C ALA A 42 12.51 -2.34 10.93
N PHE A 43 12.24 -1.04 10.99
CA PHE A 43 10.94 -0.48 10.61
C PHE A 43 10.71 -0.53 9.09
N GLU A 44 11.74 -0.27 8.28
CA GLU A 44 11.67 -0.43 6.83
C GLU A 44 11.43 -1.89 6.45
N ILE A 45 12.17 -2.81 7.06
CA ILE A 45 12.01 -4.26 6.86
C ILE A 45 10.60 -4.70 7.29
N ALA A 46 10.10 -4.24 8.44
CA ALA A 46 8.74 -4.54 8.89
C ALA A 46 7.70 -4.06 7.87
N SER A 47 7.85 -2.86 7.32
CA SER A 47 6.97 -2.33 6.27
C SER A 47 6.98 -3.19 5.00
N VAL A 48 8.17 -3.63 4.55
CA VAL A 48 8.30 -4.52 3.38
C VAL A 48 7.65 -5.89 3.65
N ILE A 49 7.87 -6.47 4.84
CA ILE A 49 7.25 -7.74 5.25
C ILE A 49 5.72 -7.59 5.33
N SER A 50 5.18 -6.50 5.87
CA SER A 50 3.74 -6.24 5.88
C SER A 50 3.14 -6.22 4.47
N LYS A 51 3.82 -5.56 3.52
CA LYS A 51 3.38 -5.54 2.10
C LYS A 51 3.41 -6.93 1.48
N LEU A 52 4.44 -7.72 1.77
CA LEU A 52 4.54 -9.10 1.30
C LEU A 52 3.44 -10.00 1.87
N LEU A 53 3.17 -9.91 3.17
CA LEU A 53 2.09 -10.66 3.84
C LEU A 53 0.72 -10.30 3.27
N HIS A 54 0.49 -9.02 3.01
CA HIS A 54 -0.74 -8.54 2.41
C HIS A 54 -0.92 -9.07 0.97
N LEU A 55 0.15 -9.03 0.17
CA LEU A 55 0.15 -9.59 -1.19
C LEU A 55 -0.12 -11.10 -1.15
N TRP A 56 0.52 -11.84 -0.24
CA TRP A 56 0.27 -13.26 -0.01
C TRP A 56 -1.20 -13.54 0.30
N GLN A 57 -1.79 -12.80 1.25
CA GLN A 57 -3.20 -12.97 1.61
C GLN A 57 -4.12 -12.66 0.43
N SER A 58 -3.77 -11.65 -0.39
CA SER A 58 -4.53 -11.25 -1.57
C SER A 58 -4.55 -12.30 -2.67
N LEU A 59 -3.51 -13.14 -2.74
CA LEU A 59 -3.37 -14.26 -3.67
C LEU A 59 -3.93 -15.58 -3.12
N SER A 60 -4.63 -15.58 -1.98
CA SER A 60 -5.31 -16.78 -1.48
C SER A 60 -6.50 -17.16 -2.35
N ASP A 61 -6.83 -18.46 -2.42
CA ASP A 61 -7.94 -18.97 -3.23
C ASP A 61 -9.26 -18.25 -2.95
N ALA A 62 -9.56 -17.99 -1.67
CA ALA A 62 -10.77 -17.26 -1.27
C ALA A 62 -10.80 -15.83 -1.83
N ASN A 63 -9.66 -15.13 -1.85
CA ASN A 63 -9.58 -13.79 -2.41
C ASN A 63 -9.55 -13.78 -3.94
N ILE A 64 -8.97 -14.81 -4.58
CA ILE A 64 -9.01 -14.96 -6.04
C ILE A 64 -10.44 -15.23 -6.51
N ILE A 65 -11.17 -16.12 -5.83
CA ILE A 65 -12.59 -16.39 -6.12
C ILE A 65 -13.42 -15.13 -5.93
N ARG A 66 -13.21 -14.42 -4.82
CA ARG A 66 -13.89 -13.14 -4.55
C ARG A 66 -13.56 -12.09 -5.61
N LEU A 67 -12.31 -12.00 -6.05
CA LEU A 67 -11.90 -11.08 -7.10
C LEU A 67 -12.64 -11.37 -8.40
N ARG A 68 -12.72 -12.64 -8.80
CA ARG A 68 -13.44 -13.04 -10.00
C ARG A 68 -14.93 -12.71 -9.91
N ASN A 69 -15.54 -12.92 -8.74
CA ASN A 69 -16.97 -12.71 -8.54
C ASN A 69 -17.37 -11.24 -8.31
N ASP A 70 -16.52 -10.42 -7.69
CA ASP A 70 -16.87 -9.06 -7.24
C ASP A 70 -16.18 -7.96 -8.07
N ALA A 71 -14.96 -8.20 -8.57
CA ALA A 71 -14.18 -7.18 -9.26
C ALA A 71 -14.42 -7.17 -10.76
N VAL A 72 -14.52 -8.36 -11.35
CA VAL A 72 -14.83 -8.52 -12.78
C VAL A 72 -16.32 -8.27 -13.03
N SER A 73 -17.20 -8.51 -12.05
CA SER A 73 -18.65 -8.40 -12.21
C SER A 73 -19.24 -6.99 -12.15
N LEU A 74 -18.44 -5.98 -11.80
CA LEU A 74 -18.93 -4.60 -11.75
C LEU A 74 -19.39 -4.16 -13.14
N GLU A 75 -20.66 -3.77 -13.26
CA GLU A 75 -21.25 -3.35 -14.54
C GLU A 75 -20.44 -2.23 -15.22
N GLY A 76 -19.86 -1.31 -14.43
CA GLY A 76 -19.03 -0.23 -14.96
C GLY A 76 -17.73 -0.69 -15.59
N VAL A 77 -17.14 -1.79 -15.10
CA VAL A 77 -15.91 -2.39 -15.65
C VAL A 77 -16.19 -2.91 -17.06
N PHE A 78 -17.30 -3.63 -17.26
CA PHE A 78 -17.69 -4.10 -18.58
C PHE A 78 -18.01 -2.95 -19.56
N LYS A 79 -18.77 -1.94 -19.12
CA LYS A 79 -19.15 -0.81 -20.00
C LYS A 79 -17.96 0.05 -20.42
N LEU A 80 -17.08 0.38 -19.47
CA LEU A 80 -16.01 1.37 -19.69
C LEU A 80 -14.66 0.77 -20.08
N ILE A 81 -14.33 -0.43 -19.59
CA ILE A 81 -12.99 -1.02 -19.74
C ILE A 81 -13.01 -2.08 -20.85
N SER A 82 -13.63 -3.24 -20.60
CA SER A 82 -13.71 -4.34 -21.57
C SER A 82 -14.77 -5.37 -21.18
N ASN A 83 -15.37 -6.01 -22.18
CA ASN A 83 -16.30 -7.13 -22.01
C ASN A 83 -15.61 -8.50 -21.91
N ASP A 84 -14.30 -8.56 -22.15
CA ASP A 84 -13.53 -9.81 -22.13
C ASP A 84 -12.97 -10.10 -20.72
N GLU A 85 -13.52 -11.13 -20.06
CA GLU A 85 -13.06 -11.59 -18.75
C GLU A 85 -11.57 -11.97 -18.75
N SER A 86 -11.08 -12.58 -19.83
CA SER A 86 -9.67 -13.00 -19.90
C SER A 86 -8.72 -11.80 -19.90
N PHE A 87 -9.10 -10.73 -20.61
CA PHE A 87 -8.41 -9.45 -20.57
C PHE A 87 -8.45 -8.82 -19.18
N LEU A 88 -9.63 -8.80 -18.52
CA LEU A 88 -9.76 -8.23 -17.17
C LEU A 88 -8.92 -9.00 -16.13
N LEU A 89 -8.89 -10.33 -16.21
CA LEU A 89 -8.03 -11.16 -15.37
C LEU A 89 -6.54 -10.93 -15.67
N SER A 90 -6.18 -10.65 -16.93
CA SER A 90 -4.81 -10.29 -17.29
C SER A 90 -4.37 -8.97 -16.66
N LEU A 91 -5.26 -7.97 -16.55
CA LEU A 91 -5.00 -6.71 -15.85
C LEU A 91 -4.78 -6.94 -14.36
N ALA A 92 -5.64 -7.75 -13.72
CA ALA A 92 -5.48 -8.11 -12.31
C ALA A 92 -4.14 -8.79 -12.04
N ARG A 93 -3.80 -9.80 -12.85
CA ARG A 93 -2.52 -10.51 -12.76
C ARG A 93 -1.35 -9.55 -12.92
N ALA A 94 -1.44 -8.63 -13.88
CA ALA A 94 -0.39 -7.67 -14.14
C ALA A 94 -0.17 -6.69 -12.97
N GLU A 95 -1.24 -6.25 -12.30
CA GLU A 95 -1.15 -5.40 -11.10
C GLU A 95 -0.52 -6.14 -9.91
N PHE A 96 -0.86 -7.42 -9.70
CA PHE A 96 -0.20 -8.22 -8.67
C PHE A 96 1.28 -8.47 -8.98
N ALA A 97 1.61 -8.73 -10.25
CA ALA A 97 3.00 -8.87 -10.69
C ALA A 97 3.79 -7.58 -10.46
N GLU A 98 3.21 -6.41 -10.75
CA GLU A 98 3.85 -5.12 -10.47
C GLU A 98 4.01 -4.88 -8.96
N SER A 99 3.02 -5.24 -8.16
CA SER A 99 3.10 -5.16 -6.70
C SER A 99 4.22 -6.04 -6.14
N LEU A 100 4.37 -7.26 -6.65
CA LEU A 100 5.46 -8.17 -6.31
C LEU A 100 6.81 -7.60 -6.72
N ARG A 101 6.91 -7.00 -7.91
CA ARG A 101 8.13 -6.34 -8.41
C ARG A 101 8.58 -5.24 -7.46
N LEU A 102 7.68 -4.36 -7.04
CA LEU A 102 8.00 -3.25 -6.12
C LEU A 102 8.48 -3.74 -4.74
N VAL A 103 7.87 -4.80 -4.21
CA VAL A 103 8.32 -5.46 -2.97
C VAL A 103 9.71 -6.07 -3.19
N SER A 104 9.92 -6.79 -4.29
CA SER A 104 11.20 -7.40 -4.64
C SER A 104 12.32 -6.38 -4.84
N ASP A 105 12.05 -5.24 -5.48
CA ASP A 105 13.02 -4.14 -5.62
C ASP A 105 13.42 -3.59 -4.24
N SER A 106 12.46 -3.50 -3.32
CA SER A 106 12.73 -3.06 -1.94
C SER A 106 13.58 -4.09 -1.17
N ILE A 107 13.30 -5.38 -1.32
CA ILE A 107 14.13 -6.45 -0.77
C ILE A 107 15.52 -6.43 -1.40
N SER A 108 15.62 -6.19 -2.72
CA SER A 108 16.90 -6.09 -3.44
C SER A 108 17.77 -4.99 -2.85
N ARG A 109 17.21 -3.79 -2.61
CA ARG A 109 17.93 -2.68 -1.95
C ARG A 109 18.42 -3.04 -0.53
N LEU A 110 17.62 -3.79 0.22
CA LEU A 110 18.00 -4.26 1.56
C LEU A 110 19.07 -5.36 1.50
N SER A 111 18.99 -6.24 0.50
CA SER A 111 19.86 -7.41 0.34
C SER A 111 21.32 -7.06 0.08
N VAL A 112 21.59 -5.92 -0.55
CA VAL A 112 22.95 -5.39 -0.76
C VAL A 112 23.67 -5.17 0.57
N LYS A 113 22.94 -4.89 1.66
CA LYS A 113 23.47 -4.67 3.01
C LYS A 113 23.72 -5.98 3.78
N CYS A 114 23.36 -7.14 3.22
CA CYS A 114 23.58 -8.44 3.86
C CYS A 114 25.06 -8.83 3.88
N LEU A 115 25.45 -9.63 4.87
CA LEU A 115 26.79 -10.20 4.96
C LEU A 115 26.98 -11.42 4.05
N ASP A 116 25.88 -12.13 3.77
CA ASP A 116 25.86 -13.35 2.96
C ASP A 116 25.91 -13.00 1.46
N PRO A 117 26.91 -13.48 0.71
CA PRO A 117 27.00 -13.25 -0.74
C PRO A 117 25.78 -13.76 -1.51
N THR A 118 25.17 -14.86 -1.08
CA THR A 118 24.00 -15.46 -1.77
C THR A 118 22.77 -14.55 -1.66
N LEU A 119 22.63 -13.83 -0.55
CA LEU A 119 21.56 -12.86 -0.35
C LEU A 119 21.81 -11.58 -1.16
N ARG A 120 23.07 -11.16 -1.35
CA ARG A 120 23.38 -9.97 -2.17
C ARG A 120 23.00 -10.15 -3.64
N SER A 121 23.03 -11.38 -4.14
CA SER A 121 22.57 -11.75 -5.48
C SER A 121 21.05 -11.94 -5.58
N PHE A 122 20.26 -11.58 -4.56
CA PHE A 122 18.81 -11.75 -4.55
C PHE A 122 18.13 -11.21 -5.81
N HIS A 123 18.47 -9.99 -6.24
CA HIS A 123 17.85 -9.39 -7.42
C HIS A 123 18.01 -10.24 -8.68
N GLN A 124 19.22 -10.75 -8.92
CA GLN A 124 19.53 -11.59 -10.07
C GLN A 124 18.79 -12.93 -9.99
N VAL A 125 18.93 -13.63 -8.87
CA VAL A 125 18.31 -14.95 -8.64
C VAL A 125 16.79 -14.87 -8.74
N PHE A 126 16.18 -13.84 -8.15
CA PHE A 126 14.74 -13.63 -8.21
C PHE A 126 14.26 -13.29 -9.62
N THR A 127 15.01 -12.46 -10.36
CA THR A 127 14.66 -12.10 -11.74
C THR A 127 14.77 -13.30 -12.68
N GLU A 128 15.82 -14.11 -12.51
CA GLU A 128 15.99 -15.37 -13.24
C GLU A 128 14.84 -16.33 -12.93
N PHE A 129 14.54 -16.56 -11.65
CA PHE A 129 13.40 -17.37 -11.22
C PHE A 129 12.07 -16.87 -11.80
N ALA A 130 11.81 -15.56 -11.79
CA ALA A 130 10.58 -15.02 -12.34
C ALA A 130 10.46 -15.22 -13.86
N ASN A 131 11.58 -15.21 -14.59
CA ASN A 131 11.59 -15.33 -16.04
C ASN A 131 11.60 -16.79 -16.54
N SER A 132 12.31 -17.68 -15.86
CA SER A 132 12.53 -19.07 -16.32
C SER A 132 11.93 -20.14 -15.39
N GLY A 133 11.52 -19.77 -14.17
CA GLY A 133 11.15 -20.72 -13.12
C GLY A 133 12.35 -21.46 -12.50
N PHE A 134 13.57 -21.16 -12.93
CA PHE A 134 14.78 -21.81 -12.44
C PHE A 134 15.20 -21.23 -11.09
N ASP A 135 15.38 -22.10 -10.10
CA ASP A 135 15.78 -21.73 -8.74
C ASP A 135 17.15 -22.35 -8.39
N PRO A 136 18.26 -21.70 -8.78
CA PRO A 136 19.61 -22.24 -8.57
C PRO A 136 19.99 -22.38 -7.10
N LEU A 137 19.32 -21.65 -6.20
CA LEU A 137 19.62 -21.63 -4.78
C LEU A 137 18.58 -22.40 -3.95
N THR A 138 17.58 -23.03 -4.59
CA THR A 138 16.50 -23.77 -3.92
C THR A 138 15.81 -22.96 -2.80
N TRP A 139 15.58 -21.68 -3.05
CA TRP A 139 14.85 -20.80 -2.13
C TRP A 139 13.35 -21.10 -2.08
N THR A 140 12.83 -21.78 -3.09
CA THR A 140 11.43 -22.15 -3.24
C THR A 140 11.04 -23.16 -2.16
N LEU A 141 9.94 -22.86 -1.49
CA LEU A 141 9.33 -23.77 -0.53
C LEU A 141 8.21 -24.53 -1.23
N THR A 142 8.24 -25.85 -1.13
CA THR A 142 7.23 -26.72 -1.73
C THR A 142 6.18 -27.18 -0.72
N CYS A 143 6.51 -27.19 0.58
CA CYS A 143 5.61 -27.61 1.65
C CYS A 143 4.75 -26.45 2.17
N HIS A 144 3.42 -26.57 2.03
CA HIS A 144 2.46 -25.58 2.52
C HIS A 144 2.61 -25.30 4.03
N LYS A 145 2.89 -26.33 4.85
CA LYS A 145 3.07 -26.17 6.31
C LYS A 145 4.28 -25.30 6.65
N ASP A 146 5.36 -25.41 5.88
CA ASP A 146 6.58 -24.63 6.11
C ASP A 146 6.39 -23.17 5.72
N ILE A 147 5.69 -22.92 4.60
CA ILE A 147 5.32 -21.58 4.16
C ILE A 147 4.44 -20.91 5.22
N GLU A 148 3.44 -21.64 5.72
CA GLU A 148 2.51 -21.16 6.74
C GLU A 148 3.21 -20.86 8.08
N ALA A 149 4.14 -21.72 8.50
CA ALA A 149 4.95 -21.47 9.70
C ALA A 149 5.85 -20.23 9.53
N ARG A 150 6.45 -20.04 8.35
CA ARG A 150 7.26 -18.84 8.04
C ARG A 150 6.39 -17.58 8.00
N ARG A 151 5.19 -17.65 7.42
CA ARG A 151 4.22 -16.54 7.40
C ARG A 151 3.86 -16.10 8.82
N LYS A 152 3.48 -17.03 9.70
CA LYS A 152 3.17 -16.73 11.12
C LYS A 152 4.35 -16.08 11.86
N LYS A 153 5.57 -16.55 11.58
CA LYS A 153 6.79 -15.96 12.16
C LYS A 153 7.04 -14.53 11.66
N LEU A 154 6.82 -14.27 10.38
CA LEU A 154 6.94 -12.93 9.78
C LEU A 154 5.86 -11.98 10.33
N GLU A 155 4.63 -12.46 10.51
CA GLU A 155 3.54 -11.70 11.15
C GLU A 155 3.88 -11.31 12.58
N LEU A 156 4.39 -12.26 13.37
CA LEU A 156 4.85 -12.01 14.73
C LEU A 156 5.94 -10.92 14.75
N TYR A 157 6.91 -10.98 13.83
CA TYR A 157 7.96 -9.97 13.76
C TYR A 157 7.45 -8.58 13.38
N VAL A 158 6.50 -8.49 12.45
CA VAL A 158 5.84 -7.24 12.10
C VAL A 158 5.11 -6.68 13.32
N SER A 159 4.29 -7.49 14.00
CA SER A 159 3.55 -7.08 15.19
C SER A 159 4.47 -6.57 16.31
N LEU A 160 5.53 -7.31 16.64
CA LEU A 160 6.49 -6.91 17.66
C LEU A 160 7.21 -5.61 17.29
N THR A 161 7.51 -5.40 16.01
CA THR A 161 8.20 -4.19 15.53
C THR A 161 7.28 -2.98 15.52
N GLN A 162 5.98 -3.17 15.24
CA GLN A 162 4.97 -2.12 15.38
C GLN A 162 4.74 -1.73 16.84
N THR A 163 4.66 -2.69 17.76
CA THR A 163 4.62 -2.42 19.20
C THR A 163 5.87 -1.66 19.63
N LEU A 164 7.06 -2.09 19.21
CA LEU A 164 8.30 -1.36 19.49
C LEU A 164 8.24 0.11 19.03
N HIS A 165 7.73 0.36 17.82
CA HIS A 165 7.59 1.73 17.31
C HIS A 165 6.68 2.59 18.20
N ARG A 166 5.52 2.04 18.61
CA ARG A 166 4.57 2.70 19.51
C ARG A 166 5.20 3.01 20.87
N GLU A 167 5.82 2.01 21.51
CA GLU A 167 6.43 2.19 22.84
C GLU A 167 7.61 3.17 22.80
N MET A 168 8.33 3.26 21.68
CA MET A 168 9.36 4.27 21.45
C MET A 168 8.80 5.69 21.32
N GLU A 169 7.68 5.85 20.60
CA GLU A 169 6.99 7.13 20.46
C GLU A 169 6.46 7.59 21.83
N GLU A 170 5.81 6.70 22.58
CA GLU A 170 5.32 6.98 23.93
C GLU A 170 6.45 7.36 24.88
N LEU A 171 7.60 6.67 24.82
CA LEU A 171 8.79 7.05 25.57
C LEU A 171 9.25 8.46 25.22
N SER A 172 9.23 8.83 23.94
CA SER A 172 9.63 10.16 23.49
C SER A 172 8.68 11.25 24.00
N VAL A 173 7.38 10.97 24.02
CA VAL A 173 6.34 11.86 24.55
C VAL A 173 6.53 12.05 26.05
N LEU A 174 6.75 10.96 26.81
CA LEU A 174 7.01 11.02 28.25
C LEU A 174 8.28 11.82 28.57
N GLU A 175 9.38 11.60 27.85
CA GLU A 175 10.62 12.34 28.03
C GLU A 175 10.46 13.83 27.68
N SER A 176 9.69 14.16 26.63
CA SER A 176 9.37 15.55 26.30
C SER A 176 8.48 16.22 27.36
N GLY A 177 7.52 15.48 27.92
CA GLY A 177 6.65 15.92 29.00
C GLY A 177 7.43 16.22 30.28
N LEU A 178 8.37 15.33 30.65
CA LEU A 178 9.27 15.56 31.78
C LEU A 178 10.15 16.80 31.57
N LYS A 179 10.73 16.98 30.37
CA LYS A 179 11.53 18.18 30.04
C LYS A 179 10.71 19.47 30.18
N LYS A 180 9.45 19.48 29.71
CA LYS A 180 8.54 20.62 29.85
C LYS A 180 8.24 20.91 31.32
N LEU A 181 7.94 19.89 32.12
CA LEU A 181 7.66 20.04 33.56
C LEU A 181 8.86 20.59 34.33
N LEU A 182 10.07 20.06 34.07
CA LEU A 182 11.30 20.57 34.68
C LEU A 182 11.59 22.02 34.26
N HIS A 183 11.28 22.40 33.02
CA HIS A 183 11.44 23.77 32.54
C HIS A 183 10.45 24.75 33.19
N CYS A 184 9.17 24.37 33.32
CA CYS A 184 8.17 25.18 34.04
C CYS A 184 8.53 25.38 35.52
N HIS A 185 9.07 24.34 36.17
CA HIS A 185 9.52 24.45 37.56
C HIS A 185 10.70 25.43 37.72
N LYS A 186 11.61 25.49 36.72
CA LYS A 186 12.77 26.41 36.74
C LYS A 186 12.37 27.87 36.48
N ASN A 187 11.29 28.11 35.73
CA ASN A 187 10.80 29.46 35.46
C ASN A 187 9.95 30.00 36.63
N ASN A 188 9.17 29.15 37.30
CA ASN A 188 8.38 29.54 38.48
C ASN A 188 9.23 29.78 39.75
N SER A 189 10.40 29.14 39.86
CA SER A 189 11.31 29.35 41.01
C SER A 189 11.94 30.75 41.06
N ASN A 190 11.84 31.53 39.97
CA ASN A 190 12.39 32.87 39.92
C ASN A 190 11.40 33.97 40.34
N GLU A 191 10.12 33.66 40.58
CA GLU A 191 9.11 34.72 40.79
C GLU A 191 8.34 34.73 42.12
N LYS A 192 8.29 33.66 42.93
CA LYS A 192 7.60 33.74 44.25
C LYS A 192 8.22 32.85 45.33
N ILE A 193 9.05 33.47 46.17
CA ILE A 193 9.24 33.06 47.56
C ILE A 193 8.01 33.61 48.31
N GLU A 194 7.38 32.81 49.17
CA GLU A 194 6.18 33.14 49.97
C GLU A 194 4.80 32.98 49.31
N ALA A 195 4.37 31.73 49.07
CA ALA A 195 3.07 31.19 49.52
C ALA A 195 2.87 29.76 48.98
N CYS A 196 2.36 28.87 49.84
CA CYS A 196 1.91 27.49 49.55
C CYS A 196 2.97 26.38 49.51
N SER A 197 3.36 25.90 50.69
CA SER A 197 4.04 24.62 50.93
C SER A 197 3.23 23.36 50.53
N SER A 198 1.98 23.50 50.04
CA SER A 198 1.10 22.38 49.64
C SER A 198 1.10 22.05 48.14
N SER A 199 1.57 22.94 47.25
CA SER A 199 1.63 22.66 45.80
C SER A 199 2.95 22.00 45.38
N ILE A 200 4.06 22.35 46.03
CA ILE A 200 5.41 21.85 45.75
C ILE A 200 5.49 20.32 45.92
N GLY A 201 4.86 19.76 46.96
CA GLY A 201 4.83 18.31 47.19
C GLY A 201 4.06 17.53 46.10
N LYS A 202 2.99 18.11 45.55
CA LYS A 202 2.20 17.49 44.48
C LYS A 202 2.95 17.48 43.15
N ASP A 203 3.68 18.56 42.84
CA ASP A 203 4.46 18.65 41.60
C ASP A 203 5.75 17.83 41.67
N HIS A 204 6.38 17.76 42.84
CA HIS A 204 7.53 16.87 43.03
C HIS A 204 7.13 15.39 42.92
N HIS A 205 5.96 15.00 43.46
CA HIS A 205 5.40 13.66 43.30
C HIS A 205 5.13 13.32 41.82
N LYS A 206 4.50 14.21 41.06
CA LYS A 206 4.27 14.02 39.60
C LYS A 206 5.58 13.84 38.82
N ILE A 207 6.64 14.57 39.17
CA ILE A 207 7.96 14.43 38.55
C ILE A 207 8.54 13.04 38.83
N CYS A 208 8.51 12.60 40.09
CA CYS A 208 8.96 11.26 40.48
C CYS A 208 8.16 10.15 39.78
N ASP A 209 6.83 10.30 39.69
CA ASP A 209 5.95 9.36 38.99
C ASP A 209 6.28 9.28 37.49
N LEU A 210 6.50 10.42 36.83
CA LEU A 210 6.90 10.46 35.42
C LEU A 210 8.29 9.85 35.19
N GLN A 211 9.24 10.12 36.09
CA GLN A 211 10.57 9.48 36.02
C GLN A 211 10.47 7.96 36.17
N HIS A 212 9.65 7.48 37.10
CA HIS A 212 9.41 6.05 37.29
C HIS A 212 8.77 5.43 36.03
N LYS A 213 7.74 6.07 35.46
CA LYS A 213 7.11 5.63 34.21
C LYS A 213 8.12 5.57 33.06
N ILE A 214 8.98 6.58 32.90
CA ILE A 214 10.04 6.59 31.88
C ILE A 214 11.00 5.41 32.07
N LEU A 215 11.35 5.06 33.31
CA LEU A 215 12.24 3.93 33.60
C LEU A 215 11.58 2.60 33.23
N CYS A 216 10.32 2.39 33.62
CA CYS A 216 9.53 1.23 33.22
C CYS A 216 9.43 1.12 31.68
N GLN A 217 9.10 2.24 31.02
CA GLN A 217 8.99 2.32 29.57
C GLN A 217 10.32 2.00 28.87
N LYS A 218 11.46 2.44 29.41
CA LYS A 218 12.80 2.10 28.91
C LYS A 218 13.09 0.61 28.99
N HIS A 219 12.62 -0.06 30.04
CA HIS A 219 12.75 -1.50 30.18
C HIS A 219 11.92 -2.23 29.12
N GLU A 220 10.66 -1.83 28.95
CA GLU A 220 9.76 -2.41 27.93
C GLU A 220 10.33 -2.28 26.52
N VAL A 221 10.79 -1.08 26.14
CA VAL A 221 11.46 -0.84 24.85
C VAL A 221 12.69 -1.73 24.68
N LYS A 222 13.46 -1.97 25.75
CA LYS A 222 14.64 -2.84 25.70
C LYS A 222 14.24 -4.29 25.44
N GLU A 223 13.21 -4.80 26.11
CA GLU A 223 12.70 -6.14 25.91
C GLU A 223 12.14 -6.32 24.48
N LEU A 224 11.35 -5.36 24.00
CA LEU A 224 10.81 -5.37 22.65
C LEU A 224 11.90 -5.31 21.58
N LYS A 225 13.02 -4.61 21.81
CA LYS A 225 14.18 -4.64 20.91
C LYS A 225 14.77 -6.05 20.76
N GLU A 226 14.80 -6.85 21.82
CA GLU A 226 15.32 -8.22 21.79
C GLU A 226 14.41 -9.20 21.03
N LYS A 227 13.09 -8.99 21.14
CA LYS A 227 12.08 -9.86 20.51
C LYS A 227 11.79 -9.49 19.05
N SER A 228 11.81 -8.20 18.71
CA SER A 228 11.47 -7.66 17.37
C SER A 228 12.62 -7.76 16.35
N LEU A 229 12.39 -7.26 15.12
CA LEU A 229 13.40 -7.19 14.06
C LEU A 229 14.61 -6.31 14.41
N TRP A 230 14.53 -5.48 15.45
CA TRP A 230 15.60 -4.55 15.85
C TRP A 230 16.93 -5.25 16.17
N ASN A 231 16.88 -6.39 16.87
CA ASN A 231 18.07 -7.17 17.23
C ASN A 231 18.22 -8.48 16.43
N LYS A 232 17.25 -8.84 15.58
CA LYS A 232 17.43 -9.90 14.60
C LYS A 232 18.23 -9.29 13.43
N GLY A 233 19.55 -9.47 13.47
CA GLY A 233 20.47 -8.88 12.48
C GLY A 233 20.15 -9.26 11.01
N PRO A 234 20.91 -8.75 10.01
CA PRO A 234 20.62 -8.90 8.57
C PRO A 234 20.71 -10.33 8.00
N CYS A 235 20.69 -11.34 8.85
CA CYS A 235 20.77 -12.75 8.51
C CYS A 235 19.61 -13.49 9.19
N LEU A 236 18.42 -13.40 8.60
CA LEU A 236 17.38 -14.42 8.76
C LEU A 236 17.82 -15.80 8.20
N SER A 237 19.02 -15.91 7.62
CA SER A 237 19.54 -17.14 7.02
C SER A 237 20.05 -18.19 8.04
N ARG A 238 20.62 -17.81 9.20
CA ARG A 238 21.27 -18.82 10.07
C ARG A 238 20.34 -19.61 11.01
N SER A 239 19.11 -19.14 11.26
CA SER A 239 18.10 -19.92 12.00
C SER A 239 17.29 -20.86 11.10
N LEU A 240 17.50 -20.82 9.78
CA LEU A 240 16.73 -21.60 8.79
C LEU A 240 17.56 -22.67 8.07
N SER A 241 18.89 -22.69 8.23
CA SER A 241 19.75 -23.75 7.71
C SER A 241 20.02 -24.89 8.71
N ALA A 242 19.58 -24.76 9.97
CA ALA A 242 19.84 -25.77 11.01
C ALA A 242 18.87 -26.98 10.99
N SER A 243 17.85 -26.97 10.13
CA SER A 243 16.94 -28.12 9.96
C SER A 243 17.30 -29.02 8.77
N ALA A 244 18.44 -28.80 8.10
CA ALA A 244 18.94 -29.66 7.01
C ALA A 244 20.09 -30.58 7.45
N ALA A 245 20.32 -30.73 8.76
CA ALA A 245 21.32 -31.66 9.30
C ALA A 245 20.68 -32.99 9.73
N VAL A 246 20.16 -33.74 8.76
CA VAL A 246 20.04 -35.22 8.82
C VAL A 246 20.42 -35.74 7.44
N TYR A 247 21.69 -36.13 7.29
CA TYR A 247 22.28 -36.86 6.14
C TYR A 247 21.87 -38.36 6.17
N PRO A 248 22.28 -39.25 5.22
CA PRO A 248 22.79 -39.09 3.84
C PRO A 248 22.11 -40.06 2.81
N SER A 249 22.30 -39.85 1.50
CA SER A 249 22.94 -40.85 0.59
C SER A 249 22.88 -40.46 -0.89
N ALA A 250 24.06 -40.52 -1.52
CA ALA A 250 24.39 -40.82 -2.91
C ALA A 250 23.57 -40.19 -4.06
N THR A 251 24.21 -39.29 -4.82
CA THR A 251 24.84 -39.65 -6.11
C THR A 251 25.72 -38.51 -6.62
N THR A 252 26.96 -38.89 -6.91
CA THR A 252 28.02 -38.20 -7.65
C THR A 252 27.49 -37.53 -8.92
N PHE A 253 27.97 -36.34 -9.31
CA PHE A 253 28.47 -36.03 -10.67
C PHE A 253 29.13 -34.62 -10.75
N ILE A 254 30.48 -34.65 -10.81
CA ILE A 254 31.44 -33.81 -11.55
C ILE A 254 31.32 -32.28 -11.48
N SER A 255 32.20 -31.68 -10.67
CA SER A 255 32.70 -30.31 -10.84
C SER A 255 33.66 -30.21 -12.04
N GLY A 256 33.41 -29.26 -12.95
CA GLY A 256 34.35 -28.78 -13.96
C GLY A 256 34.73 -27.30 -13.71
N PRO A 257 35.96 -26.86 -14.04
CA PRO A 257 36.54 -25.61 -13.52
C PRO A 257 36.04 -24.35 -14.23
N LEU A 258 35.98 -23.25 -13.46
CA LEU A 258 35.78 -21.89 -13.93
C LEU A 258 36.71 -21.56 -15.12
N LYS A 259 36.13 -21.08 -16.22
CA LYS A 259 36.82 -20.22 -17.19
C LYS A 259 36.12 -18.85 -17.20
N SER A 260 36.90 -17.83 -16.88
CA SER A 260 36.59 -16.44 -17.17
C SER A 260 36.76 -16.19 -18.68
N SER A 261 35.71 -15.71 -19.33
CA SER A 261 35.77 -15.05 -20.64
C SER A 261 34.73 -13.93 -20.58
N LYS A 262 35.14 -12.73 -20.21
CA LYS A 262 35.59 -11.65 -21.11
C LYS A 262 34.52 -11.34 -22.18
N LEU A 263 33.88 -10.20 -21.93
CA LEU A 263 33.06 -9.38 -22.81
C LEU A 263 33.25 -9.63 -24.31
N GLU A 264 32.22 -10.17 -24.95
CA GLU A 264 31.88 -9.83 -26.34
C GLU A 264 30.40 -9.47 -26.40
N LEU A 265 30.20 -8.20 -26.76
CA LEU A 265 28.93 -7.54 -27.00
C LEU A 265 28.45 -7.98 -28.38
N GLU A 266 27.80 -9.13 -28.46
CA GLU A 266 27.06 -9.51 -29.65
C GLU A 266 25.56 -9.51 -29.37
N LYS A 267 24.85 -8.80 -30.26
CA LYS A 267 23.41 -8.54 -30.25
C LYS A 267 22.65 -9.86 -30.12
N ARG A 268 22.14 -10.16 -28.92
CA ARG A 268 21.02 -11.11 -28.79
C ARG A 268 19.77 -10.42 -29.29
N GLU A 269 19.29 -10.90 -30.43
CA GLU A 269 17.91 -10.73 -30.84
C GLU A 269 16.95 -11.24 -29.73
N ASP A 270 15.79 -10.61 -29.70
CA ASP A 270 14.74 -10.57 -28.68
C ASP A 270 14.45 -11.92 -27.97
N PHE A 271 15.17 -12.21 -26.89
CA PHE A 271 14.72 -13.22 -25.92
C PHE A 271 13.49 -12.65 -25.23
N GLY A 272 12.34 -13.29 -25.46
CA GLY A 272 11.00 -12.84 -25.08
C GLY A 272 10.94 -12.06 -23.77
N SER A 273 10.21 -10.93 -23.79
CA SER A 273 10.14 -10.01 -22.66
C SER A 273 9.86 -10.75 -21.36
N GLY A 274 10.76 -10.59 -20.38
CA GLY A 274 10.66 -11.26 -19.08
C GLY A 274 9.31 -11.10 -18.39
N PHE A 275 9.00 -11.95 -17.40
CA PHE A 275 7.70 -12.02 -16.75
C PHE A 275 7.16 -10.65 -16.32
N PHE A 276 7.96 -9.85 -15.63
CA PHE A 276 7.55 -8.52 -15.19
C PHE A 276 7.38 -7.53 -16.35
N GLU A 277 8.21 -7.60 -17.39
CA GLU A 277 8.12 -6.70 -18.54
C GLU A 277 6.86 -6.99 -19.36
N SER A 278 6.52 -8.26 -19.55
CA SER A 278 5.28 -8.68 -20.20
C SER A 278 4.04 -8.17 -19.44
N ASN A 279 4.00 -8.31 -18.12
CA ASN A 279 2.91 -7.78 -17.30
C ASN A 279 2.88 -6.24 -17.30
N ARG A 280 4.03 -5.58 -17.28
CA ARG A 280 4.10 -4.11 -17.36
C ARG A 280 3.56 -3.58 -18.68
N LYS A 281 3.82 -4.27 -19.79
CA LYS A 281 3.22 -3.93 -21.10
C LYS A 281 1.70 -4.02 -21.07
N VAL A 282 1.12 -4.97 -20.34
CA VAL A 282 -0.33 -5.09 -20.14
C VAL A 282 -0.91 -3.88 -19.38
N LEU A 283 -0.21 -3.39 -18.35
CA LEU A 283 -0.64 -2.20 -17.60
C LEU A 283 -0.51 -0.88 -18.38
N LYS A 284 0.34 -0.82 -19.42
CA LYS A 284 0.59 0.39 -20.23
C LYS A 284 -0.42 0.58 -21.38
N GLN A 285 -1.52 -0.17 -21.42
CA GLN A 285 -2.36 -0.23 -22.62
C GLN A 285 -3.41 0.88 -22.76
N GLY A 286 -3.58 1.30 -24.02
CA GLY A 286 -4.67 2.12 -24.57
C GLY A 286 -4.40 3.64 -24.58
N LYS A 287 -4.08 4.22 -25.76
CA LYS A 287 -3.90 5.67 -26.01
C LYS A 287 -5.14 6.54 -25.76
N ASN A 288 -6.15 6.03 -25.06
CA ASN A 288 -7.43 6.68 -24.82
C ASN A 288 -8.06 6.27 -23.48
N THR A 289 -7.24 5.88 -22.50
CA THR A 289 -7.71 5.61 -21.13
C THR A 289 -7.60 6.85 -20.26
N LEU A 290 -8.42 6.95 -19.22
CA LEU A 290 -8.33 8.04 -18.27
C LEU A 290 -7.03 8.04 -17.47
N GLY A 291 -6.43 6.86 -17.23
CA GLY A 291 -5.13 6.71 -16.59
C GLY A 291 -4.00 7.29 -17.44
N ASP A 292 -3.99 6.99 -18.75
CA ASP A 292 -3.01 7.52 -19.70
C ASP A 292 -3.13 9.05 -19.87
N SER A 293 -4.36 9.58 -19.85
CA SER A 293 -4.62 11.02 -19.87
C SER A 293 -4.44 11.71 -18.50
N ALA A 294 -4.09 10.98 -17.44
CA ALA A 294 -4.04 11.48 -16.05
C ALA A 294 -5.34 12.14 -15.53
N LEU A 295 -6.49 11.76 -16.10
CA LEU A 295 -7.81 12.31 -15.76
C LEU A 295 -8.59 11.46 -14.76
N ALA A 296 -8.16 10.23 -14.48
CA ALA A 296 -8.92 9.28 -13.66
C ALA A 296 -9.31 9.84 -12.28
N LEU A 297 -8.37 10.43 -11.54
CA LEU A 297 -8.64 11.00 -10.21
C LEU A 297 -9.55 12.24 -10.29
N HIS A 298 -9.31 13.09 -11.28
CA HIS A 298 -10.10 14.29 -11.51
C HIS A 298 -11.57 13.94 -11.84
N TYR A 299 -11.79 12.94 -12.71
CA TYR A 299 -13.14 12.48 -13.08
C TYR A 299 -13.82 11.77 -11.93
N SER A 300 -13.10 11.03 -11.09
CA SER A 300 -13.66 10.46 -9.87
C SER A 300 -14.23 11.53 -8.93
N ASN A 301 -13.47 12.59 -8.67
CA ASN A 301 -13.95 13.70 -7.85
C ASN A 301 -15.18 14.37 -8.47
N LEU A 302 -15.16 14.59 -9.79
CA LEU A 302 -16.29 15.15 -10.53
C LEU A 302 -17.54 14.28 -10.40
N ILE A 303 -17.43 12.96 -10.60
CA ILE A 303 -18.53 12.00 -10.48
C ILE A 303 -19.10 11.97 -9.05
N ILE A 304 -18.26 12.01 -8.02
CA ILE A 304 -18.69 12.02 -6.63
C ILE A 304 -19.43 13.33 -6.28
N VAL A 305 -18.98 14.47 -6.81
CA VAL A 305 -19.70 15.74 -6.65
C VAL A 305 -21.07 15.66 -7.34
N MET A 306 -21.13 15.18 -8.58
CA MET A 306 -22.40 14.99 -9.30
C MET A 306 -23.34 14.04 -8.58
N GLU A 307 -22.84 12.93 -8.03
CA GLU A 307 -23.61 11.99 -7.22
C GLU A 307 -24.26 12.68 -6.01
N LYS A 308 -23.50 13.50 -5.27
CA LYS A 308 -24.02 14.27 -4.14
C LYS A 308 -25.10 15.25 -4.57
N MET A 309 -24.90 15.95 -5.69
CA MET A 309 -25.87 16.89 -6.25
C MET A 309 -27.16 16.20 -6.71
N ILE A 310 -27.06 14.99 -7.28
CA ILE A 310 -28.22 14.19 -7.72
C ILE A 310 -29.00 13.64 -6.53
N LYS A 311 -28.31 13.21 -5.47
CA LYS A 311 -28.94 12.72 -4.22
C LYS A 311 -29.62 13.83 -3.42
N SER A 312 -29.10 15.05 -3.46
CA SER A 312 -29.67 16.18 -2.72
C SER A 312 -29.73 17.46 -3.57
N PRO A 313 -30.59 17.50 -4.61
CA PRO A 313 -30.70 18.65 -5.53
C PRO A 313 -31.05 19.96 -4.83
N GLN A 314 -31.84 19.88 -3.75
CA GLN A 314 -32.30 21.03 -2.95
C GLN A 314 -31.16 21.76 -2.22
N LEU A 315 -30.03 21.09 -1.98
CA LEU A 315 -28.86 21.65 -1.31
C LEU A 315 -27.86 22.26 -2.29
N VAL A 316 -28.14 22.22 -3.59
CA VAL A 316 -27.26 22.75 -4.63
C VAL A 316 -27.43 24.27 -4.74
N GLY A 317 -26.56 24.99 -4.02
CA GLY A 317 -26.42 26.44 -4.14
C GLY A 317 -25.78 26.90 -5.45
N MET A 318 -25.82 28.20 -5.70
CA MET A 318 -25.16 28.84 -6.86
C MET A 318 -23.65 28.57 -6.87
N GLU A 319 -23.00 28.64 -5.70
CA GLU A 319 -21.57 28.34 -5.52
C GLU A 319 -21.23 26.91 -5.91
N ALA A 320 -22.00 25.92 -5.44
CA ALA A 320 -21.78 24.51 -5.78
C ALA A 320 -21.89 24.23 -7.29
N ARG A 321 -22.76 24.96 -8.02
CA ARG A 321 -22.76 24.90 -9.50
C ARG A 321 -21.53 25.55 -10.09
N SER A 322 -21.15 26.73 -9.61
CA SER A 322 -19.96 27.43 -10.10
C SER A 322 -18.72 26.54 -9.96
N ASP A 323 -18.54 25.92 -8.80
CA ASP A 323 -17.48 24.96 -8.51
C ASP A 323 -17.52 23.75 -9.44
N LEU A 324 -18.70 23.13 -9.62
CA LEU A 324 -18.87 22.01 -10.55
C LEU A 324 -18.44 22.41 -11.96
N TYR A 325 -18.89 23.57 -12.47
CA TYR A 325 -18.50 24.05 -13.80
C TYR A 325 -17.02 24.38 -13.89
N GLY A 326 -16.41 24.89 -12.82
CA GLY A 326 -14.97 25.14 -12.72
C GLY A 326 -14.14 23.86 -12.77
N MET A 327 -14.69 22.75 -12.30
CA MET A 327 -14.08 21.42 -12.40
C MET A 327 -14.22 20.78 -13.79
N LEU A 328 -15.02 21.29 -14.73
CA LEU A 328 -15.23 20.63 -16.02
C LEU A 328 -14.09 20.89 -17.02
N PRO A 329 -13.45 19.85 -17.58
CA PRO A 329 -12.54 19.98 -18.71
C PRO A 329 -13.20 20.59 -19.94
N SER A 330 -12.38 21.16 -20.83
CA SER A 330 -12.84 21.79 -22.08
C SER A 330 -13.60 20.81 -23.00
N SER A 331 -13.23 19.54 -23.03
CA SER A 331 -13.90 18.49 -23.80
C SER A 331 -15.36 18.30 -23.33
N ILE A 332 -15.55 18.10 -22.02
CA ILE A 332 -16.88 17.94 -21.41
C ILE A 332 -17.71 19.21 -21.56
N ARG A 333 -17.13 20.40 -21.37
CA ARG A 333 -17.83 21.68 -21.57
C ARG A 333 -18.32 21.84 -23.01
N SER A 334 -17.51 21.42 -23.98
CA SER A 334 -17.86 21.49 -25.41
C SER A 334 -18.97 20.51 -25.76
N SER A 335 -18.86 19.26 -25.27
CA SER A 335 -19.89 18.22 -25.42
C SER A 335 -21.23 18.66 -24.80
N LEU A 336 -21.19 19.17 -23.56
CA LEU A 336 -22.36 19.69 -22.85
C LEU A 336 -23.01 20.85 -23.60
N ARG A 337 -22.21 21.81 -24.08
CA ARG A 337 -22.74 22.95 -24.87
C ARG A 337 -23.42 22.47 -26.15
N SER A 338 -22.83 21.50 -26.86
CA SER A 338 -23.42 20.92 -28.07
C SER A 338 -24.78 20.28 -27.77
N ARG A 339 -24.86 19.48 -26.71
CA ARG A 339 -26.10 18.82 -26.27
C ARG A 339 -27.17 19.79 -25.80
N LEU A 340 -26.79 20.88 -25.15
CA LEU A 340 -27.73 21.89 -24.65
C LEU A 340 -28.15 22.91 -25.71
N LYS A 341 -27.44 23.05 -26.84
CA LYS A 341 -27.72 24.07 -27.87
C LYS A 341 -29.13 23.98 -28.46
N GLY A 342 -29.73 22.79 -28.50
CA GLY A 342 -31.12 22.56 -28.92
C GLY A 342 -32.17 22.63 -27.79
N SER A 343 -31.73 22.81 -26.53
CA SER A 343 -32.61 22.83 -25.34
C SER A 343 -32.90 24.24 -24.81
N VAL A 344 -32.38 25.27 -25.50
CA VAL A 344 -32.59 26.68 -25.16
C VAL A 344 -34.01 27.04 -25.61
N GLY A 345 -34.98 26.89 -24.70
CA GLY A 345 -36.40 27.17 -24.96
C GLY A 345 -37.38 26.16 -24.36
N PHE A 346 -36.91 25.01 -23.88
CA PHE A 346 -37.78 24.03 -23.22
C PHE A 346 -38.04 24.43 -21.76
N CYS A 347 -39.31 24.66 -21.40
CA CYS A 347 -39.77 24.70 -20.01
C CYS A 347 -39.57 23.32 -19.38
N ALA A 348 -38.86 23.24 -18.26
CA ALA A 348 -38.75 22.02 -17.48
C ALA A 348 -39.95 21.96 -16.54
N SER A 349 -41.15 21.80 -17.10
CA SER A 349 -42.41 21.80 -16.35
C SER A 349 -43.00 20.42 -16.15
N ASP A 350 -42.56 19.43 -16.93
CA ASP A 350 -43.13 18.09 -16.93
C ASP A 350 -42.57 17.24 -15.77
N PRO A 351 -43.40 16.87 -14.77
CA PRO A 351 -42.98 16.02 -13.66
C PRO A 351 -42.66 14.59 -14.09
N ALA A 352 -43.31 14.06 -15.14
CA ALA A 352 -43.07 12.70 -15.62
C ALA A 352 -41.66 12.59 -16.21
N LEU A 353 -41.30 13.50 -17.12
CA LEU A 353 -39.95 13.59 -17.67
C LEU A 353 -38.89 13.86 -16.58
N ALA A 354 -39.21 14.64 -15.55
CA ALA A 354 -38.32 14.83 -14.40
C ALA A 354 -38.07 13.53 -13.63
N GLY A 355 -39.09 12.67 -13.49
CA GLY A 355 -38.98 11.32 -12.95
C GLY A 355 -38.07 10.43 -13.79
N GLU A 356 -38.29 10.38 -15.10
CA GLU A 356 -37.47 9.60 -16.05
C GLU A 356 -35.99 10.01 -16.00
N TRP A 357 -35.71 11.32 -15.90
CA TRP A 357 -34.35 11.81 -15.71
C TRP A 357 -33.74 11.35 -14.39
N ARG A 358 -34.48 11.39 -13.27
CA ARG A 358 -33.97 10.88 -11.98
C ARG A 358 -33.61 9.40 -12.06
N ASP A 359 -34.45 8.59 -12.72
CA ASP A 359 -34.19 7.16 -12.91
C ASP A 359 -33.00 6.91 -13.85
N ALA A 360 -32.88 7.68 -14.93
CA ALA A 360 -31.73 7.60 -15.83
C ALA A 360 -30.42 7.96 -15.12
N LEU A 361 -30.40 9.05 -14.35
CA LEU A 361 -29.24 9.46 -13.55
C LEU A 361 -28.88 8.40 -12.50
N GLY A 362 -29.88 7.84 -11.83
CA GLY A 362 -29.70 6.74 -10.88
C GLY A 362 -29.08 5.50 -11.53
N ARG A 363 -29.55 5.11 -12.72
CA ARG A 363 -28.97 3.98 -13.49
C ARG A 363 -27.53 4.22 -13.91
N ILE A 364 -27.21 5.42 -14.41
CA ILE A 364 -25.83 5.76 -14.80
C ILE A 364 -24.91 5.75 -13.58
N LEU A 365 -25.33 6.39 -12.48
CA LEU A 365 -24.54 6.39 -11.25
C LEU A 365 -24.41 5.00 -10.63
N GLY A 366 -25.41 4.12 -10.78
CA GLY A 366 -25.38 2.76 -10.23
C GLY A 366 -24.15 1.97 -10.64
N TRP A 367 -23.68 2.14 -11.88
CA TRP A 367 -22.46 1.48 -12.37
C TRP A 367 -21.24 2.40 -12.40
N LEU A 368 -21.39 3.73 -12.49
CA LEU A 368 -20.28 4.67 -12.61
C LEU A 368 -19.71 5.10 -11.24
N SER A 369 -20.57 5.34 -10.25
CA SER A 369 -20.18 5.80 -8.92
C SER A 369 -19.25 4.82 -8.19
N PRO A 370 -19.49 3.49 -8.20
CA PRO A 370 -18.58 2.54 -7.55
C PRO A 370 -17.13 2.63 -8.04
N LEU A 371 -16.91 2.80 -9.36
CA LEU A 371 -15.58 2.96 -9.94
C LEU A 371 -14.92 4.27 -9.51
N ALA A 372 -15.70 5.36 -9.40
CA ALA A 372 -15.21 6.65 -8.94
C ALA A 372 -14.74 6.59 -7.47
N HIS A 373 -15.56 6.01 -6.57
CA HIS A 373 -15.20 5.80 -5.16
C HIS A 373 -13.99 4.88 -5.01
N ASN A 374 -13.95 3.80 -5.79
CA ASN A 374 -12.81 2.89 -5.81
C ASN A 374 -11.52 3.59 -6.20
N MET A 375 -11.55 4.53 -7.16
CA MET A 375 -10.36 5.30 -7.54
C MET A 375 -9.86 6.21 -6.41
N ILE A 376 -10.76 6.92 -5.70
CA ILE A 376 -10.37 7.76 -4.55
C ILE A 376 -9.74 6.90 -3.46
N LYS A 377 -10.39 5.77 -3.16
CA LYS A 377 -9.92 4.82 -2.16
C LYS A 377 -8.56 4.24 -2.54
N TRP A 378 -8.41 3.75 -3.78
CA TRP A 378 -7.15 3.24 -4.32
C TRP A 378 -6.02 4.26 -4.25
N HIS A 379 -6.32 5.53 -4.53
CA HIS A 379 -5.36 6.63 -4.50
C HIS A 379 -4.92 6.97 -3.06
N ASN A 380 -5.87 7.09 -2.13
CA ASN A 380 -5.59 7.45 -0.74
C ASN A 380 -4.73 6.39 -0.02
N GLU A 381 -5.00 5.11 -0.28
CA GLU A 381 -4.23 3.98 0.29
C GLU A 381 -2.75 3.95 -0.14
N ARG A 382 -2.43 4.59 -1.28
CA ARG A 382 -1.06 4.66 -1.83
C ARG A 382 -0.38 6.00 -1.58
N SER A 383 -1.10 7.00 -1.08
CA SER A 383 -0.51 8.28 -0.67
C SER A 383 0.34 8.10 0.59
N PHE A 384 1.50 8.77 0.65
CA PHE A 384 2.53 8.62 1.68
C PHE A 384 2.01 8.77 3.13
N GLU A 385 0.90 9.51 3.33
CA GLU A 385 0.28 9.72 4.64
C GLU A 385 -0.35 8.44 5.23
N HIS A 386 -0.70 7.45 4.40
CA HIS A 386 -1.38 6.22 4.83
C HIS A 386 -0.46 4.99 4.92
N HIS A 387 0.85 5.13 4.67
CA HIS A 387 1.82 4.02 4.78
C HIS A 387 1.95 3.41 6.19
N ASN A 388 1.33 4.02 7.21
CA ASN A 388 1.43 3.61 8.61
C ASN A 388 0.29 2.70 9.09
N LEU A 389 -0.78 2.52 8.30
CA LEU A 389 -1.88 1.63 8.66
C LEU A 389 -2.09 0.63 7.54
N VAL A 390 -2.07 -0.65 7.87
CA VAL A 390 -2.41 -1.75 6.94
C VAL A 390 -3.85 -1.53 6.48
N THR A 391 -4.04 -0.84 5.36
CA THR A 391 -5.38 -0.63 4.79
C THR A 391 -5.83 -1.94 4.16
N LYS A 392 -6.85 -2.52 4.79
CA LYS A 392 -7.40 -3.87 4.60
C LYS A 392 -8.17 -4.06 3.29
N THR A 393 -7.96 -3.18 2.32
CA THR A 393 -8.87 -2.98 1.20
C THR A 393 -8.13 -3.12 -0.12
N ASN A 394 -8.27 -4.31 -0.70
CA ASN A 394 -7.70 -4.68 -1.99
C ASN A 394 -8.55 -4.14 -3.14
N VAL A 395 -8.64 -2.82 -3.30
CA VAL A 395 -9.19 -2.28 -4.55
C VAL A 395 -8.12 -2.47 -5.62
N LEU A 396 -8.45 -3.21 -6.69
CA LEU A 396 -7.61 -3.31 -7.87
C LEU A 396 -7.85 -2.12 -8.80
N LEU A 397 -6.82 -1.75 -9.55
CA LEU A 397 -6.83 -0.69 -10.54
C LEU A 397 -7.90 -0.91 -11.62
N LEU A 398 -8.20 -2.17 -11.97
CA LEU A 398 -9.29 -2.51 -12.89
C LEU A 398 -10.68 -2.17 -12.34
N GLN A 399 -10.85 -2.09 -11.02
CA GLN A 399 -12.12 -1.70 -10.39
C GLN A 399 -12.29 -0.18 -10.29
N THR A 400 -11.35 0.58 -10.87
CA THR A 400 -11.32 2.04 -10.84
C THR A 400 -11.53 2.62 -12.23
N LEU A 401 -11.56 3.94 -12.32
CA LEU A 401 -11.59 4.65 -13.61
C LEU A 401 -10.25 4.64 -14.36
N PHE A 402 -9.17 4.09 -13.81
CA PHE A 402 -7.85 4.16 -14.44
C PHE A 402 -7.81 3.58 -15.86
N PHE A 403 -8.37 2.38 -16.07
CA PHE A 403 -8.43 1.75 -17.38
C PHE A 403 -9.69 2.10 -18.18
N ALA A 404 -10.55 2.98 -17.65
CA ALA A 404 -11.79 3.35 -18.34
C ALA A 404 -11.49 4.12 -19.63
N ASN A 405 -12.23 3.80 -20.69
CA ASN A 405 -12.19 4.53 -21.94
C ASN A 405 -12.67 5.97 -21.74
N LYS A 406 -11.82 6.93 -22.12
CA LYS A 406 -12.05 8.35 -21.90
C LYS A 406 -13.34 8.84 -22.56
N ASP A 407 -13.56 8.54 -23.83
CA ASP A 407 -14.72 9.03 -24.58
C ASP A 407 -16.03 8.48 -24.01
N LYS A 408 -16.07 7.19 -23.65
CA LYS A 408 -17.23 6.58 -23.00
C LYS A 408 -17.52 7.22 -21.64
N THR A 409 -16.48 7.50 -20.85
CA THR A 409 -16.66 8.16 -19.56
C THR A 409 -17.11 9.61 -19.72
N GLU A 410 -16.54 10.38 -20.65
CA GLU A 410 -16.96 11.75 -20.92
C GLU A 410 -18.39 11.84 -21.43
N ALA A 411 -18.83 10.88 -22.27
CA ALA A 411 -20.21 10.76 -22.70
C ALA A 411 -21.16 10.52 -21.51
N ALA A 412 -20.83 9.57 -20.63
CA ALA A 412 -21.61 9.30 -19.43
C ALA A 412 -21.68 10.52 -18.48
N ILE A 413 -20.56 11.21 -18.27
CA ILE A 413 -20.52 12.45 -17.49
C ILE A 413 -21.39 13.53 -18.15
N THR A 414 -21.36 13.66 -19.48
CA THR A 414 -22.20 14.62 -20.20
C THR A 414 -23.69 14.32 -20.00
N GLU A 415 -24.11 13.04 -20.07
CA GLU A 415 -25.49 12.65 -19.77
C GLU A 415 -25.90 13.03 -18.34
N LEU A 416 -25.03 12.79 -17.36
CA LEU A 416 -25.28 13.18 -15.97
C LEU A 416 -25.51 14.70 -15.86
N LEU A 417 -24.68 15.49 -16.53
CA LEU A 417 -24.77 16.96 -16.52
C LEU A 417 -26.04 17.47 -17.22
N VAL A 418 -26.45 16.85 -18.33
CA VAL A 418 -27.69 17.20 -19.04
C VAL A 418 -28.91 16.92 -18.16
N GLY A 419 -28.99 15.73 -17.56
CA GLY A 419 -30.09 15.38 -16.66
C GLY A 419 -30.13 16.25 -15.41
N LEU A 420 -28.96 16.54 -14.80
CA LEU A 420 -28.87 17.45 -13.65
C LEU A 420 -29.33 18.87 -14.00
N ASN A 421 -28.99 19.35 -15.20
CA ASN A 421 -29.47 20.65 -15.68
C ASN A 421 -30.99 20.68 -15.87
N TYR A 422 -31.60 19.58 -16.35
CA TYR A 422 -33.06 19.47 -16.47
C TYR A 422 -33.74 19.45 -15.09
N ILE A 423 -33.32 18.54 -14.19
CA ILE A 423 -33.89 18.39 -12.85
C ILE A 423 -33.83 19.72 -12.08
N TRP A 424 -32.71 20.42 -12.16
CA TRP A 424 -32.59 21.68 -11.43
C TRP A 424 -33.48 22.78 -12.01
N ARG A 425 -33.62 22.88 -13.34
CA ARG A 425 -34.59 23.80 -13.94
C ARG A 425 -36.00 23.47 -13.49
N PHE A 426 -36.35 22.19 -13.47
CA PHE A 426 -37.66 21.71 -13.02
C PHE A 426 -37.94 22.08 -11.56
N GLU A 427 -37.00 21.81 -10.65
CA GLU A 427 -37.18 22.14 -9.23
C GLU A 427 -37.31 23.64 -9.00
N ARG A 428 -36.50 24.47 -9.67
CA ARG A 428 -36.65 25.93 -9.59
C ARG A 428 -38.01 26.41 -10.07
N GLU A 429 -38.51 25.86 -11.17
CA GLU A 429 -39.80 26.24 -11.73
C GLU A 429 -40.95 25.82 -10.79
N MET A 430 -40.88 24.62 -10.21
CA MET A 430 -41.87 24.13 -9.24
C MET A 430 -41.85 24.92 -7.93
N THR A 431 -40.67 25.25 -7.39
CA THR A 431 -40.55 26.11 -6.21
C THR A 431 -41.12 27.51 -6.47
N ALA A 432 -40.83 28.10 -7.65
CA ALA A 432 -41.41 29.39 -8.02
C ALA A 432 -42.94 29.30 -8.10
N LYS A 433 -43.50 28.28 -8.76
CA LYS A 433 -44.96 28.05 -8.84
C LYS A 433 -45.60 27.90 -7.46
N ALA A 434 -44.98 27.14 -6.55
CA ALA A 434 -45.45 26.99 -5.17
C ALA A 434 -45.45 28.32 -4.40
N LEU A 435 -44.37 29.11 -4.53
CA LEU A 435 -44.29 30.44 -3.91
C LEU A 435 -45.37 31.39 -4.45
N PHE A 436 -45.60 31.41 -5.77
CA PHE A 436 -46.66 32.22 -6.37
C PHE A 436 -48.06 31.77 -5.93
N GLN A 437 -48.31 30.47 -5.79
CA GLN A 437 -49.57 29.95 -5.23
C GLN A 437 -49.77 30.39 -3.77
N CYS A 438 -48.75 30.34 -2.92
CA CYS A 438 -48.83 30.81 -1.53
C CYS A 438 -49.09 32.32 -1.43
N VAL A 439 -48.44 33.12 -2.27
CA VAL A 439 -48.67 34.58 -2.33
C VAL A 439 -50.09 34.90 -2.76
N ASN A 440 -50.61 34.20 -3.77
CA ASN A 440 -52.00 34.36 -4.20
C ASN A 440 -52.99 33.94 -3.10
N PHE A 441 -52.75 32.84 -2.39
CA PHE A 441 -53.60 32.38 -1.29
C PHE A 441 -53.65 33.40 -0.12
N ASN A 442 -52.50 33.99 0.22
CA ASN A 442 -52.44 35.06 1.23
C ASN A 442 -53.10 36.36 0.75
N GLY A 443 -53.04 36.68 -0.55
CA GLY A 443 -53.78 37.78 -1.16
C GLY A 443 -55.30 37.61 -1.03
N PHE A 444 -55.82 36.40 -1.35
CA PHE A 444 -57.24 36.07 -1.19
C PHE A 444 -57.71 36.09 0.27
N LEU A 445 -56.89 35.64 1.22
CA LEU A 445 -57.23 35.69 2.65
C LEU A 445 -57.24 37.13 3.22
N ASN A 446 -56.43 38.04 2.68
CA ASN A 446 -56.44 39.45 3.09
C ASN A 446 -57.61 40.25 2.49
N LEU A 447 -58.09 39.87 1.30
CA LEU A 447 -59.32 40.42 0.71
C LEU A 447 -60.59 40.01 1.50
N ASN A 448 -60.64 38.80 2.04
CA ASN A 448 -61.79 38.34 2.85
C ASN A 448 -61.81 38.86 4.30
N LYS A 449 -60.75 39.56 4.75
CA LYS A 449 -60.71 40.24 6.08
C LYS A 449 -61.01 41.74 6.01
N SER A 450 -61.24 42.28 4.81
CA SER A 450 -61.46 43.72 4.57
C SER A 450 -62.84 44.04 4.00
N SER A 451 -63.81 43.12 4.10
CA SER A 451 -65.24 43.37 3.83
C SER A 451 -66.06 43.37 5.11
#